data_AF-A0A1V6QER5-F1
#
_entry.id   AF-A0A1V6QER5-F1
#
_cell.length_a   1.000
_cell.length_b   1.000
_cell.length_c   1.000
_cell.angle_alpha   90.00
_cell.angle_beta   90.00
_cell.angle_gamma   90.00
#
_symmetry.space_group_name_H-M   'P 1'
#
loop_
_entity.id
_entity.type
_entity.pdbx_description
1 polymer ?
#
loop_
_entity_poly.entity_id
_entity_poly.type
_entity_poly.pdbx_seq_one_letter_code
_entity_poly.pdbx_strand_id
1 'polypeptide(L)'
;MEGDPTLPAGPVVLFMARASDLNDHPYARGLGTTLTEVQMHEYLRSTLILIAAEHCKRYGVLGCRPLKMQTIVHKPNAKISRGSKISHYIWAVLEEARANMKECIIVLNGWDGWTTDPATLGDLCDCFTEVPITIRVYAGTPRQFYDANAHTVNDFLGREVQADDLVVHMDRDTGLFIRMFNALGALHYDVPYSAERAESLVAYDSRLARP
;
A
#
# COMPACT_ATOMS: atom_id res chain seq x y z
N MET A 1 8.24 -18.40 -17.82
CA MET A 1 7.58 -19.51 -17.11
C MET A 1 6.11 -19.42 -17.47
N GLU A 2 5.67 -20.25 -18.41
CA GLU A 2 4.24 -20.47 -18.65
C GLU A 2 3.71 -21.31 -17.48
N GLY A 3 2.69 -20.81 -16.79
CA GLY A 3 2.12 -21.46 -15.61
C GLY A 3 1.19 -22.62 -15.99
N ASP A 4 1.05 -23.58 -15.08
CA ASP A 4 0.17 -24.74 -15.24
C ASP A 4 -1.30 -24.32 -15.34
N PRO A 5 -1.99 -24.57 -16.48
CA PRO A 5 -3.38 -24.16 -16.71
C PRO A 5 -4.38 -24.87 -15.79
N THR A 6 -3.96 -25.87 -15.01
CA THR A 6 -4.82 -26.60 -14.07
C THR A 6 -4.89 -25.96 -12.68
N LEU A 7 -4.02 -24.99 -12.37
CA LEU A 7 -4.05 -24.29 -11.09
C LEU A 7 -5.24 -23.31 -11.05
N PRO A 8 -6.08 -23.34 -10.00
CA PRO A 8 -7.14 -22.37 -9.85
C PRO A 8 -6.55 -20.97 -9.82
N ALA A 9 -7.18 -20.03 -10.53
CA ALA A 9 -6.68 -18.67 -10.59
C ALA A 9 -6.62 -18.08 -9.17
N GLY A 10 -5.41 -17.72 -8.74
CA GLY A 10 -5.15 -17.11 -7.45
C GLY A 10 -5.70 -15.68 -7.33
N PRO A 11 -5.40 -14.99 -6.22
CA PRO A 11 -5.76 -13.59 -6.04
C PRO A 11 -5.22 -12.72 -7.18
N VAL A 12 -5.91 -11.62 -7.46
CA VAL A 12 -5.36 -10.59 -8.35
C VAL A 12 -4.44 -9.71 -7.51
N VAL A 13 -3.15 -9.69 -7.84
CA VAL A 13 -2.14 -8.98 -7.02
C VAL A 13 -1.54 -7.82 -7.81
N LEU A 14 -1.59 -6.63 -7.23
CA LEU A 14 -1.01 -5.39 -7.75
C LEU A 14 0.11 -4.92 -6.84
N PHE A 15 1.33 -4.83 -7.36
CA PHE A 15 2.46 -4.26 -6.66
C PHE A 15 2.61 -2.78 -6.97
N MET A 16 2.72 -1.93 -5.93
CA MET A 16 2.84 -0.49 -6.07
C MET A 16 4.03 0.07 -5.29
N ALA A 17 4.75 1.00 -5.93
CA ALA A 17 5.82 1.76 -5.32
C ALA A 17 5.69 3.24 -5.68
N ARG A 18 5.83 4.09 -4.68
CA ARG A 18 5.65 5.53 -4.81
C ARG A 18 6.92 6.28 -4.40
N ALA A 19 7.23 7.35 -5.11
CA ALA A 19 8.09 8.43 -4.65
C ALA A 19 7.27 9.72 -4.54
N SER A 20 7.57 10.56 -3.55
CA SER A 20 6.91 11.86 -3.32
C SER A 20 7.33 12.90 -4.35
N ASP A 21 8.61 12.86 -4.73
CA ASP A 21 9.22 13.70 -5.75
C ASP A 21 10.49 13.01 -6.28
N LEU A 22 11.23 13.70 -7.14
CA LEU A 22 12.45 13.18 -7.79
C LEU A 22 13.69 13.12 -6.88
N ASN A 23 13.58 13.60 -5.64
CA ASN A 23 14.59 13.52 -4.59
C ASN A 23 14.23 12.50 -3.50
N ASP A 24 12.99 11.99 -3.50
CA ASP A 24 12.42 11.11 -2.47
C ASP A 24 12.95 9.67 -2.57
N HIS A 25 14.27 9.50 -2.43
CA HIS A 25 14.86 8.19 -2.21
C HIS A 25 16.31 8.23 -1.66
N PRO A 26 16.72 7.28 -0.79
CA PRO A 26 18.13 6.98 -0.52
C PRO A 26 19.05 6.92 -1.75
N TYR A 27 18.51 6.51 -2.90
CA TYR A 27 19.26 6.43 -4.17
C TYR A 27 19.60 7.84 -4.70
N ALA A 28 18.62 8.76 -4.71
CA ALA A 28 18.85 10.16 -5.06
C ALA A 28 19.78 10.86 -4.05
N ARG A 29 19.58 10.59 -2.75
CA ARG A 29 20.42 11.13 -1.66
C ARG A 29 21.86 10.64 -1.72
N GLY A 30 22.08 9.36 -2.01
CA GLY A 30 23.41 8.76 -2.12
C GLY A 30 24.20 9.26 -3.33
N LEU A 31 23.50 9.68 -4.39
CA LEU A 31 24.11 10.28 -5.58
C LEU A 31 24.27 11.80 -5.50
N GLY A 32 23.71 12.45 -4.47
CA GLY A 32 23.73 13.91 -4.32
C GLY A 32 23.08 14.66 -5.51
N THR A 33 22.17 14.02 -6.23
CA THR A 33 21.54 14.56 -7.44
C THR A 33 20.03 14.31 -7.44
N THR A 34 19.31 15.20 -8.11
CA THR A 34 17.91 14.97 -8.48
C THR A 34 17.87 13.99 -9.64
N LEU A 35 17.01 12.97 -9.54
CA LEU A 35 16.81 12.01 -10.61
C LEU A 35 15.91 12.59 -11.70
N THR A 36 16.03 12.10 -12.92
CA THR A 36 14.97 12.32 -13.91
C THR A 36 13.76 11.45 -13.59
N GLU A 37 12.60 11.80 -14.15
CA GLU A 37 11.37 11.00 -13.98
C GLU A 37 11.55 9.55 -14.47
N VAL A 38 12.26 9.35 -15.59
CA VAL A 38 12.60 8.02 -16.11
C VAL A 38 13.43 7.23 -15.10
N GLN A 39 14.49 7.83 -14.57
CA GLN A 39 15.37 7.18 -13.59
C GLN A 39 14.63 6.83 -12.29
N MET A 40 13.72 7.69 -11.83
CA MET A 40 12.90 7.40 -10.67
C MET A 40 11.96 6.21 -10.94
N HIS A 41 11.31 6.16 -12.10
CA HIS A 41 10.46 5.04 -12.46
C HIS A 41 11.23 3.73 -12.64
N GLU A 42 12.42 3.75 -13.23
CA GLU A 42 13.31 2.59 -13.31
C GLU A 42 13.70 2.08 -11.93
N TYR A 43 14.10 3.00 -11.04
CA TYR A 43 14.40 2.68 -9.66
C TYR A 43 13.21 2.01 -8.94
N LEU A 44 12.03 2.62 -9.01
CA LEU A 44 10.82 2.08 -8.39
C LEU A 44 10.47 0.70 -8.96
N ARG A 45 10.61 0.48 -10.27
CA ARG A 45 10.41 -0.86 -10.87
C ARG A 45 11.37 -1.90 -10.30
N SER A 46 12.64 -1.57 -10.11
CA SER A 46 13.60 -2.48 -9.47
C SER A 46 13.15 -2.86 -8.06
N THR A 47 12.62 -1.91 -7.28
CA THR A 47 12.08 -2.23 -5.94
C THR A 47 10.86 -3.15 -6.00
N LEU A 48 9.97 -2.97 -6.99
CA LEU A 48 8.80 -3.82 -7.17
C LEU A 48 9.16 -5.25 -7.52
N ILE A 49 10.21 -5.46 -8.32
CA ILE A 49 10.73 -6.81 -8.63
C ILE A 49 11.20 -7.50 -7.35
N LEU A 50 11.93 -6.80 -6.48
CA LEU A 50 12.39 -7.35 -5.21
C LEU A 50 11.22 -7.71 -4.29
N ILE A 51 10.22 -6.83 -4.17
CA ILE A 51 9.05 -7.08 -3.33
C ILE A 51 8.22 -8.24 -3.88
N ALA A 52 8.05 -8.34 -5.20
CA ALA A 52 7.38 -9.47 -5.82
C ALA A 52 8.11 -10.80 -5.54
N ALA A 53 9.44 -10.81 -5.55
CA ALA A 53 10.21 -11.98 -5.17
C ALA A 53 10.02 -12.36 -3.70
N GLU A 54 10.07 -11.39 -2.77
CA GLU A 54 9.81 -11.64 -1.35
C GLU A 54 8.37 -12.10 -1.09
N HIS A 55 7.41 -11.53 -1.82
CA HIS A 55 6.02 -11.96 -1.77
C HIS A 55 5.88 -13.42 -2.19
N CYS A 56 6.50 -13.81 -3.32
CA CYS A 56 6.47 -15.19 -3.80
C CYS A 56 7.15 -16.16 -2.82
N LYS A 57 8.23 -15.74 -2.14
CA LYS A 57 8.86 -16.56 -1.08
C LYS A 57 7.92 -16.79 0.10
N ARG A 58 7.17 -15.77 0.50
CA ARG A 58 6.29 -15.83 1.69
C ARG A 58 4.97 -16.55 1.42
N TYR A 59 4.35 -16.27 0.27
CA TYR A 59 2.97 -16.68 -0.04
C TYR A 59 2.87 -17.70 -1.18
N GLY A 60 3.99 -18.05 -1.82
CA GLY A 60 4.02 -18.93 -2.98
C GLY A 60 3.77 -18.20 -4.31
N VAL A 61 3.69 -18.98 -5.39
CA VAL A 61 3.50 -18.46 -6.74
C VAL A 61 2.08 -17.91 -6.90
N LEU A 62 1.96 -16.74 -7.53
CA LEU A 62 0.71 -15.99 -7.74
C LEU A 62 -0.22 -16.60 -8.83
N GLY A 63 -0.16 -17.92 -8.99
CA GLY A 63 -0.79 -18.62 -10.12
C GLY A 63 -0.23 -18.18 -11.48
N CYS A 64 -1.01 -18.36 -12.54
CA CYS A 64 -0.60 -18.10 -13.92
C CYS A 64 -0.85 -16.65 -14.37
N ARG A 65 -1.18 -15.73 -13.45
CA ARG A 65 -1.49 -14.34 -13.78
C ARG A 65 -0.19 -13.54 -14.02
N PRO A 66 -0.15 -12.64 -15.00
CA PRO A 66 0.99 -11.73 -15.17
C PRO A 66 1.10 -10.81 -13.95
N LEU A 67 2.34 -10.55 -13.51
CA LEU A 67 2.61 -9.59 -12.44
C LEU A 67 2.11 -8.20 -12.85
N LYS A 68 1.25 -7.62 -12.02
CA LYS A 68 0.77 -6.24 -12.19
C LYS A 68 1.61 -5.32 -11.33
N MET A 69 2.20 -4.30 -11.94
CA MET A 69 3.13 -3.39 -11.27
C MET A 69 2.81 -1.95 -11.66
N GLN A 70 2.73 -1.08 -10.66
CA GLN A 70 2.50 0.35 -10.85
C GLN A 70 3.51 1.17 -10.05
N THR A 71 4.29 1.97 -10.75
CA THR A 71 5.19 2.96 -10.14
C THR A 71 4.58 4.34 -10.20
N ILE A 72 4.73 5.14 -9.16
CA ILE A 72 4.08 6.45 -9.05
C ILE A 72 5.08 7.50 -8.54
N VAL A 73 5.13 8.67 -9.17
CA VAL A 73 5.72 9.87 -8.59
C VAL A 73 4.58 10.83 -8.27
N HIS A 74 4.21 10.90 -6.99
CA HIS A 74 3.02 11.62 -6.55
C HIS A 74 3.16 12.07 -5.12
N LYS A 75 2.74 13.30 -4.81
CA LYS A 75 2.83 13.86 -3.46
C LYS A 75 2.10 12.97 -2.45
N PRO A 76 2.60 12.85 -1.22
CA PRO A 76 1.91 12.08 -0.19
C PRO A 76 0.55 12.71 0.12
N ASN A 77 -0.46 11.88 0.41
CA ASN A 77 -1.80 12.30 0.83
C ASN A 77 -2.56 13.16 -0.19
N ALA A 78 -2.04 13.28 -1.41
CA ALA A 78 -2.75 13.91 -2.49
C ALA A 78 -3.66 12.87 -3.16
N LYS A 79 -4.94 13.19 -3.29
CA LYS A 79 -5.91 12.33 -3.96
C LYS A 79 -5.40 11.95 -5.36
N ILE A 80 -5.44 10.66 -5.70
CA ILE A 80 -5.25 10.21 -7.07
C ILE A 80 -6.50 10.59 -7.87
N SER A 81 -6.35 11.44 -8.88
CA SER A 81 -7.48 11.86 -9.70
C SER A 81 -8.14 10.66 -10.38
N ARG A 82 -9.47 10.59 -10.32
CA ARG A 82 -10.27 9.47 -10.87
C ARG A 82 -10.01 9.22 -12.36
N GLY A 83 -9.71 10.28 -13.13
CA GLY A 83 -9.41 10.18 -14.57
C GLY A 83 -7.93 9.96 -14.89
N SER A 84 -7.06 9.81 -13.89
CA SER A 84 -5.63 9.58 -14.11
C SER A 84 -5.37 8.18 -14.65
N LYS A 85 -4.24 8.01 -15.36
CA LYS A 85 -3.77 6.69 -15.80
C LYS A 85 -3.61 5.71 -14.64
N ILE A 86 -3.19 6.20 -13.48
CA ILE A 86 -3.01 5.40 -12.26
C ILE A 86 -4.36 4.88 -11.76
N SER A 87 -5.35 5.77 -11.65
CA SER A 87 -6.72 5.40 -11.24
C SER A 87 -7.30 4.36 -12.19
N HIS A 88 -7.24 4.58 -13.50
CA HIS A 88 -7.73 3.61 -14.48
C HIS A 88 -7.03 2.25 -14.39
N TYR A 89 -5.74 2.22 -14.10
CA TYR A 89 -5.00 0.97 -13.93
C TYR A 89 -5.45 0.21 -12.67
N ILE A 90 -5.58 0.89 -11.54
CA ILE A 90 -6.09 0.29 -10.28
C ILE A 90 -7.52 -0.20 -10.49
N TRP A 91 -8.35 0.58 -11.18
CA TRP A 91 -9.73 0.20 -11.50
C TRP A 91 -9.79 -1.07 -12.35
N ALA A 92 -8.96 -1.17 -13.39
CA ALA A 92 -8.91 -2.35 -14.24
C ALA A 92 -8.47 -3.62 -13.47
N VAL A 93 -7.59 -3.47 -12.48
CA VAL A 93 -7.17 -4.56 -11.58
C VAL A 93 -8.34 -5.04 -10.73
N LEU A 94 -9.08 -4.11 -10.13
CA LEU A 94 -10.24 -4.43 -9.29
C LEU A 94 -11.40 -5.03 -10.10
N GLU A 95 -11.62 -4.52 -11.31
CA GLU A 95 -12.57 -5.11 -12.27
C GLU A 95 -12.20 -6.54 -12.65
N GLU A 96 -10.91 -6.83 -12.84
CA GLU A 96 -10.44 -8.19 -13.06
C GLU A 96 -10.73 -9.06 -11.82
N ALA A 97 -10.44 -8.58 -10.62
CA ALA A 97 -10.72 -9.30 -9.37
C ALA A 97 -12.22 -9.62 -9.24
N ARG A 98 -13.07 -8.62 -9.49
CA ARG A 98 -14.53 -8.75 -9.52
C ARG A 98 -15.00 -9.79 -10.54
N ALA A 99 -14.58 -9.66 -11.79
CA ALA A 99 -14.99 -10.56 -12.88
C ALA A 99 -14.59 -12.01 -12.62
N ASN A 100 -13.51 -12.23 -11.86
CA ASN A 100 -13.01 -13.56 -11.50
C ASN A 100 -13.54 -14.06 -10.15
N MET A 101 -14.33 -13.26 -9.41
CA MET A 101 -14.76 -13.55 -8.04
C MET A 101 -13.57 -13.89 -7.13
N LYS A 102 -12.52 -13.06 -7.19
CA LYS A 102 -11.29 -13.21 -6.40
C LYS A 102 -11.04 -11.96 -5.57
N GLU A 103 -10.28 -12.14 -4.49
CA GLU A 103 -9.73 -11.01 -3.76
C GLU A 103 -8.73 -10.23 -4.62
N CYS A 104 -8.62 -8.94 -4.32
CA CYS A 104 -7.59 -8.05 -4.84
C CYS A 104 -6.60 -7.74 -3.72
N ILE A 105 -5.32 -8.04 -3.93
CA ILE A 105 -4.25 -7.71 -2.99
C ILE A 105 -3.42 -6.58 -3.58
N ILE A 106 -3.41 -5.43 -2.92
CA ILE A 106 -2.58 -4.30 -3.31
C ILE A 106 -1.35 -4.26 -2.39
N VAL A 107 -0.20 -4.60 -2.94
CA VAL A 107 1.08 -4.72 -2.23
C VAL A 107 1.86 -3.41 -2.33
N LEU A 108 2.20 -2.80 -1.20
CA LEU A 108 2.87 -1.51 -1.12
C LEU A 108 4.31 -1.61 -0.64
N ASN A 109 5.19 -0.83 -1.29
CA ASN A 109 6.59 -0.70 -0.91
C ASN A 109 6.78 0.28 0.28
N GLY A 110 6.41 -0.17 1.48
CA GLY A 110 6.57 0.62 2.71
C GLY A 110 5.31 1.38 3.09
N TRP A 111 5.32 1.96 4.29
CA TRP A 111 4.30 2.91 4.70
C TRP A 111 4.51 4.21 3.92
N ASP A 112 3.61 4.56 3.01
CA ASP A 112 3.79 5.71 2.14
C ASP A 112 2.52 6.57 2.04
N GLY A 113 2.62 7.67 1.30
CA GLY A 113 1.50 8.60 1.11
C GLY A 113 0.22 8.01 0.51
N TRP A 114 0.24 6.78 -0.04
CA TRP A 114 -0.97 6.08 -0.47
C TRP A 114 -1.63 5.33 0.70
N THR A 115 -0.84 4.82 1.65
CA THR A 115 -1.37 4.30 2.94
C THR A 115 -2.05 5.36 3.80
N THR A 116 -1.98 6.63 3.40
CA THR A 116 -2.51 7.79 4.13
C THR A 116 -3.38 8.71 3.26
N ASP A 117 -3.83 8.24 2.09
CA ASP A 117 -4.79 8.94 1.22
C ASP A 117 -6.22 8.38 1.42
N PRO A 118 -7.03 8.95 2.34
CA PRO A 118 -8.35 8.43 2.65
C PRO A 118 -9.32 8.55 1.48
N ALA A 119 -9.13 9.54 0.60
CA ALA A 119 -10.05 9.79 -0.50
C ALA A 119 -9.93 8.74 -1.61
N THR A 120 -8.70 8.32 -1.92
CA THR A 120 -8.52 7.22 -2.87
C THR A 120 -9.00 5.89 -2.28
N LEU A 121 -8.72 5.63 -0.99
CA LEU A 121 -9.17 4.39 -0.35
C LEU A 121 -10.70 4.27 -0.33
N GLY A 122 -11.41 5.34 0.06
CA GLY A 122 -12.86 5.38 0.05
C GLY A 122 -13.45 5.23 -1.36
N ASP A 123 -12.91 5.97 -2.33
CA ASP A 123 -13.35 5.84 -3.74
C ASP A 123 -13.25 4.38 -4.25
N LEU A 124 -12.22 3.64 -3.86
CA LEU A 124 -12.04 2.24 -4.28
C LEU A 124 -12.98 1.30 -3.52
N CYS A 125 -13.09 1.42 -2.20
CA CYS A 125 -13.91 0.52 -1.39
C CYS A 125 -15.40 0.69 -1.67
N ASP A 126 -15.87 1.94 -1.80
CA ASP A 126 -17.28 2.26 -2.06
C ASP A 126 -17.74 1.75 -3.44
N CYS A 127 -16.83 1.70 -4.42
CA CYS A 127 -17.14 1.26 -5.78
C CYS A 127 -16.95 -0.24 -6.00
N PHE A 128 -16.26 -0.94 -5.09
CA PHE A 128 -15.96 -2.37 -5.19
C PHE A 128 -16.27 -3.10 -3.87
N THR A 129 -17.43 -2.79 -3.27
CA THR A 129 -17.89 -3.36 -2.00
C THR A 129 -17.95 -4.89 -1.98
N GLU A 130 -18.18 -5.50 -3.15
CA GLU A 130 -18.29 -6.94 -3.36
C GLU A 130 -16.94 -7.65 -3.53
N VAL A 131 -15.86 -6.90 -3.74
CA VAL A 131 -14.52 -7.45 -3.93
C VAL A 131 -13.80 -7.41 -2.58
N PRO A 132 -13.30 -8.55 -2.05
CA PRO A 132 -12.39 -8.49 -0.90
C PRO A 132 -11.09 -7.77 -1.30
N ILE A 133 -10.76 -6.68 -0.62
CA ILE A 133 -9.55 -5.88 -0.90
C ILE A 133 -8.61 -5.95 0.31
N THR A 134 -7.40 -6.43 0.08
CA THR A 134 -6.32 -6.48 1.07
C THR A 134 -5.24 -5.47 0.70
N ILE A 135 -4.91 -4.57 1.61
CA ILE A 135 -3.72 -3.71 1.50
C ILE A 135 -2.58 -4.41 2.24
N ARG A 136 -1.57 -4.84 1.49
CA ARG A 136 -0.40 -5.56 2.01
C ARG A 136 0.81 -4.64 2.01
N VAL A 137 1.26 -4.19 3.17
CA VAL A 137 2.41 -3.28 3.29
C VAL A 137 3.67 -4.08 3.57
N TYR A 138 4.71 -3.92 2.75
CA TYR A 138 6.03 -4.48 3.02
C TYR A 138 6.91 -3.44 3.72
N ALA A 139 7.13 -3.52 5.03
CA ALA A 139 7.81 -2.45 5.80
C ALA A 139 8.49 -2.95 7.08
N GLY A 140 9.11 -2.04 7.84
CA GLY A 140 9.78 -2.31 9.13
C GLY A 140 11.26 -2.69 9.00
N THR A 141 11.91 -2.97 10.14
CA THR A 141 13.29 -3.43 10.22
C THR A 141 13.42 -4.61 11.21
N PRO A 142 13.60 -5.87 10.74
CA PRO A 142 13.65 -6.29 9.33
C PRO A 142 12.30 -6.09 8.61
N ARG A 143 12.33 -5.97 7.28
CA ARG A 143 11.12 -5.79 6.49
C ARG A 143 10.27 -7.06 6.48
N GLN A 144 8.97 -6.91 6.64
CA GLN A 144 7.97 -7.98 6.55
C GLN A 144 6.65 -7.44 6.01
N PHE A 145 5.72 -8.34 5.68
CA PHE A 145 4.39 -8.01 5.19
C PHE A 145 3.40 -7.83 6.35
N TYR A 146 2.54 -6.82 6.23
CA TYR A 146 1.41 -6.54 7.12
C TYR A 146 0.15 -6.43 6.27
N ASP A 147 -0.91 -7.15 6.64
CA ASP A 147 -2.12 -7.25 5.83
C ASP A 147 -3.29 -6.53 6.48
N ALA A 148 -3.81 -5.50 5.82
CA ALA A 148 -4.96 -4.76 6.29
C ALA A 148 -6.18 -5.00 5.40
N ASN A 149 -7.33 -5.21 6.01
CA ASN A 149 -8.62 -5.23 5.33
C ASN A 149 -8.99 -3.80 4.92
N ALA A 150 -9.00 -3.53 3.62
CA ALA A 150 -9.24 -2.19 3.10
C ALA A 150 -10.65 -1.66 3.45
N HIS A 151 -11.66 -2.53 3.45
CA HIS A 151 -13.03 -2.16 3.80
C HIS A 151 -13.14 -1.77 5.26
N THR A 152 -12.55 -2.55 6.18
CA THR A 152 -12.52 -2.18 7.61
C THR A 152 -11.77 -0.88 7.85
N VAL A 153 -10.67 -0.62 7.12
CA VAL A 153 -9.99 0.68 7.18
C VAL A 153 -10.90 1.79 6.65
N ASN A 154 -11.65 1.57 5.56
CA ASN A 154 -12.60 2.53 5.02
C ASN A 154 -13.72 2.85 6.01
N ASP A 155 -14.31 1.83 6.65
CA ASP A 155 -15.34 1.98 7.67
C ASP A 155 -14.83 2.81 8.86
N PHE A 156 -13.57 2.60 9.25
CA PHE A 156 -12.91 3.44 10.27
C PHE A 156 -12.78 4.90 9.82
N LEU A 157 -12.37 5.15 8.58
CA LEU A 157 -12.26 6.50 8.01
C LEU A 157 -13.62 7.19 7.91
N GLY A 158 -14.67 6.41 7.57
CA GLY A 158 -16.07 6.83 7.53
C GLY A 158 -16.72 7.02 8.90
N ARG A 159 -16.03 6.67 9.99
CA ARG A 159 -16.52 6.68 11.39
C ARG A 159 -17.63 5.67 11.67
N GLU A 160 -17.80 4.67 10.81
CA GLU A 160 -18.73 3.56 11.02
C GLU A 160 -18.16 2.54 12.02
N VAL A 161 -16.83 2.48 12.11
CA VAL A 161 -16.07 1.66 13.06
C VAL A 161 -15.10 2.54 13.85
N GLN A 162 -14.93 2.27 15.14
CA GLN A 162 -13.95 2.91 16.00
C GLN A 162 -12.67 2.07 16.15
N ALA A 163 -11.58 2.71 16.57
CA ALA A 163 -10.30 2.02 16.74
C ALA A 163 -10.33 0.95 17.84
N ASP A 164 -11.28 1.06 18.78
CA ASP A 164 -11.51 0.14 19.90
C ASP A 164 -12.60 -0.91 19.63
N ASP A 165 -13.14 -0.95 18.41
CA ASP A 165 -14.10 -1.98 18.03
C ASP A 165 -13.42 -3.35 17.88
N LEU A 166 -14.17 -4.42 18.19
CA LEU A 166 -13.69 -5.79 18.15
C LEU A 166 -13.12 -6.19 16.79
N VAL A 167 -13.73 -5.71 15.69
CA VAL A 167 -13.27 -6.02 14.32
C VAL A 167 -11.85 -5.50 14.07
N VAL A 168 -11.50 -4.34 14.62
CA VAL A 168 -10.17 -3.72 14.51
C VAL A 168 -9.19 -4.36 15.50
N HIS A 169 -9.66 -4.73 16.69
CA HIS A 169 -8.81 -5.37 17.70
C HIS A 169 -8.44 -6.81 17.36
N MET A 170 -9.36 -7.57 16.77
CA MET A 170 -9.13 -8.97 16.40
C MET A 170 -8.22 -9.10 15.18
N ASP A 171 -8.27 -8.13 14.26
CA ASP A 171 -7.33 -8.03 13.15
C ASP A 171 -6.16 -7.11 13.51
N ARG A 172 -5.11 -7.73 14.07
CA ARG A 172 -3.92 -7.03 14.55
C ARG A 172 -3.30 -6.12 13.49
N ASP A 173 -3.25 -6.56 12.23
CA ASP A 173 -2.55 -5.87 11.16
C ASP A 173 -3.41 -4.72 10.59
N THR A 174 -4.73 -4.90 10.50
CA THR A 174 -5.67 -3.79 10.23
C THR A 174 -5.60 -2.72 11.33
N GLY A 175 -5.58 -3.12 12.61
CA GLY A 175 -5.40 -2.19 13.72
C GLY A 175 -4.05 -1.47 13.68
N LEU A 176 -2.97 -2.16 13.29
CA LEU A 176 -1.67 -1.54 13.04
C LEU A 176 -1.73 -0.52 11.91
N PHE A 177 -2.38 -0.87 10.79
CA PHE A 177 -2.54 0.00 9.64
C PHE A 177 -3.26 1.30 10.03
N ILE A 178 -4.35 1.22 10.79
CA ILE A 178 -5.08 2.40 11.30
C ILE A 178 -4.20 3.28 12.20
N ARG A 179 -3.38 2.68 13.08
CA ARG A 179 -2.44 3.44 13.92
C ARG A 179 -1.36 4.13 13.08
N MET A 180 -0.79 3.42 12.10
CA MET A 180 0.19 3.97 11.16
C MET A 180 -0.40 5.09 10.30
N PHE A 181 -1.63 4.91 9.79
CA PHE A 181 -2.38 5.93 9.06
C PHE A 181 -2.48 7.22 9.87
N ASN A 182 -2.94 7.12 11.12
CA ASN A 182 -3.12 8.29 11.98
C ASN A 182 -1.79 8.96 12.34
N ALA A 183 -0.75 8.18 12.66
CA ALA A 183 0.56 8.71 13.05
C ALA A 183 1.27 9.42 11.89
N LEU A 184 1.29 8.79 10.70
CA LEU A 184 1.91 9.37 9.50
C LEU A 184 1.09 10.54 8.95
N GLY A 185 -0.23 10.48 9.02
CA GLY A 185 -1.11 11.59 8.70
C GLY A 185 -0.83 12.80 9.59
N ALA A 186 -0.77 12.61 10.91
CA ALA A 186 -0.45 13.67 11.86
C ALA A 186 0.94 14.28 11.63
N LEU A 187 1.95 13.44 11.34
CA LEU A 187 3.29 13.89 10.95
C LEU A 187 3.24 14.81 9.72
N HIS A 188 2.43 14.47 8.71
CA HIS A 188 2.35 15.22 7.47
C HIS A 188 1.61 16.56 7.62
N TYR A 189 0.49 16.58 8.35
CA TYR A 189 -0.33 17.77 8.53
C TYR A 189 0.15 18.67 9.69
N ASP A 190 1.29 18.33 10.30
CA ASP A 190 1.83 18.99 11.49
C ASP A 190 0.82 19.08 12.66
N VAL A 191 0.05 18.01 12.83
CA VAL A 191 -0.95 17.89 13.89
C VAL A 191 -0.32 17.14 15.08
N PRO A 192 -0.59 17.55 16.33
CA PRO A 192 -0.10 16.82 17.50
C PRO A 192 -0.54 15.34 17.49
N TYR A 193 0.42 14.44 17.66
CA TYR A 193 0.20 13.02 17.89
C TYR A 193 0.97 12.61 19.15
N SER A 194 0.36 11.81 20.02
CA SER A 194 0.97 11.42 21.30
C SER A 194 2.31 10.71 21.06
N ALA A 195 3.36 11.18 21.74
CA ALA A 195 4.71 10.59 21.66
C ALA A 195 4.71 9.12 22.12
N GLU A 196 3.99 8.80 23.19
CA GLU A 196 3.82 7.43 23.70
C GLU A 196 3.20 6.51 22.63
N ARG A 197 2.19 7.02 21.91
CA ARG A 197 1.56 6.27 20.81
C ARG A 197 2.53 6.10 19.63
N ALA A 198 3.31 7.13 19.31
CA ALA A 198 4.29 7.09 18.22
C ALA A 198 5.48 6.18 18.51
N GLU A 199 5.94 6.08 19.77
CA GLU A 199 7.11 5.29 20.17
C GLU A 199 6.95 3.82 19.77
N SER A 200 5.77 3.25 20.05
CA SER A 200 5.44 1.88 19.65
C SER A 200 5.44 1.65 18.13
N LEU A 201 5.34 2.71 17.34
CA LEU A 201 5.26 2.68 15.87
C LEU A 201 6.61 2.88 15.18
N VAL A 202 7.64 3.34 15.89
CA VAL A 202 8.99 3.61 15.35
C VAL A 202 9.62 2.37 14.71
N ALA A 203 9.34 1.18 15.27
CA ALA A 203 9.83 -0.09 14.72
C ALA A 203 9.28 -0.40 13.31
N TYR A 204 8.15 0.21 12.95
CA TYR A 204 7.48 0.04 11.65
C TYR A 204 7.86 1.14 10.66
N ASP A 205 8.10 2.37 11.13
CA ASP A 205 8.58 3.48 10.32
C ASP A 205 9.44 4.47 11.12
N SER A 206 10.71 4.62 10.72
CA SER A 206 11.66 5.46 11.44
C SER A 206 11.36 6.95 11.38
N ARG A 207 10.49 7.43 10.47
CA ARG A 207 10.09 8.85 10.41
C ARG A 207 9.29 9.28 11.65
N LEU A 208 8.73 8.30 12.38
CA LEU A 208 8.01 8.53 13.63
C LEU A 208 8.94 8.71 14.83
N ALA A 209 10.25 8.46 14.68
CA ALA A 209 11.25 8.83 15.68
C ALA A 209 11.46 10.34 15.62
N ARG A 210 10.54 11.12 16.21
CA ARG A 210 10.78 12.55 16.47
C ARG A 210 11.75 12.68 17.67
N PRO A 211 12.73 13.58 17.64
CA PRO A 211 13.48 13.98 18.83
C PRO A 211 12.62 14.76 19.82
#